data_AF-A0ABD6AR92-F1
#
_entry.id   AF-A0ABD6AR92-F1
#
_cell.length_a   1.000
_cell.length_b   1.000
_cell.length_c   1.000
_cell.angle_alpha   90.00
_cell.angle_beta   90.00
_cell.angle_gamma   90.00
#
_symmetry.space_group_name_H-M   'P 1'
#
loop_
_entity.id
_entity.type
_entity.pdbx_description
1 polymer ?
#
loop_
_entity_poly.entity_id
_entity_poly.type
_entity_poly.pdbx_seq_one_letter_code
_entity_poly.pdbx_strand_id
1 'polypeptide(L)'
;MSRDVKLSRVQAVLAEVEYPASRETAASAFDDVTLLLADGETNLGTAVRDLSTEEFDSAEDLEAEVYSTLPRNAVGEPYQSEGEG
;
A
#
# COMPACT_ATOMS: atom_id res chain seq x y z
N MET A 1 -2.42 -16.41 7.39
CA MET A 1 -2.35 -17.16 6.11
C MET A 1 -2.23 -16.02 5.13
N SER A 2 -1.01 -15.71 4.69
CA SER A 2 -0.74 -14.40 4.09
C SER A 2 -1.63 -14.14 2.88
N ARG A 3 -2.25 -12.95 2.84
CA ARG A 3 -3.11 -12.48 1.75
C ARG A 3 -2.25 -11.74 0.74
N ASP A 4 -2.13 -12.28 -0.47
CA ASP A 4 -1.42 -11.62 -1.56
C ASP A 4 -2.34 -10.62 -2.28
N VAL A 5 -1.91 -9.35 -2.33
CA VAL A 5 -2.71 -8.24 -2.85
C VAL A 5 -1.87 -7.46 -3.86
N LYS A 6 -2.40 -7.27 -5.06
CA LYS A 6 -1.76 -6.41 -6.05
C LYS A 6 -1.85 -4.95 -5.64
N LEU A 7 -0.80 -4.17 -5.92
CA LEU A 7 -0.78 -2.73 -5.66
C LEU A 7 -2.02 -2.00 -6.22
N SER A 8 -2.48 -2.33 -7.44
CA SER A 8 -3.69 -1.74 -8.03
C SER A 8 -4.99 -2.03 -7.28
N ARG A 9 -4.98 -2.95 -6.30
CA ARG A 9 -6.12 -3.32 -5.45
C ARG A 9 -5.88 -2.99 -3.98
N VAL A 10 -4.74 -2.38 -3.63
CA VAL A 10 -4.38 -2.08 -2.24
C VAL A 10 -5.42 -1.18 -1.58
N GLN A 11 -5.96 -0.20 -2.30
CA GLN A 11 -7.01 0.70 -1.83
C GLN A 11 -8.18 -0.04 -1.16
N ALA A 12 -8.65 -1.13 -1.78
CA ALA A 12 -9.78 -1.90 -1.28
C ALA A 12 -9.46 -2.61 0.04
N VAL A 13 -8.19 -2.93 0.27
CA VAL A 13 -7.70 -3.56 1.50
C VAL A 13 -7.47 -2.53 2.59
N LEU A 14 -6.94 -1.36 2.23
CA LEU A 14 -6.79 -0.24 3.17
C LEU A 14 -8.16 0.20 3.71
N ALA A 15 -9.18 0.21 2.86
CA ALA A 15 -10.57 0.49 3.24
C ALA A 15 -11.21 -0.55 4.18
N GLU A 16 -10.56 -1.69 4.47
CA GLU A 16 -11.05 -2.68 5.45
C GLU A 16 -10.82 -2.22 6.91
N VAL A 17 -10.00 -1.19 7.15
CA VAL A 17 -9.71 -0.63 8.48
C VAL A 17 -10.66 0.52 8.83
N GLU A 18 -11.00 0.65 10.10
CA GLU A 18 -11.79 1.78 10.62
C GLU A 18 -10.92 3.02 10.81
N TYR A 19 -11.35 4.14 10.25
CA TYR A 19 -10.66 5.43 10.32
C TYR A 19 -11.36 6.41 11.27
N PRO A 20 -10.61 7.32 11.94
CA PRO A 20 -9.16 7.48 11.87
C PRO A 20 -8.39 6.31 12.51
N ALA A 21 -7.24 5.96 11.91
CA ALA A 21 -6.43 4.81 12.29
C ALA A 21 -4.98 5.20 12.57
N SER A 22 -4.44 4.75 13.71
CA SER A 22 -3.02 4.94 14.00
C SER A 22 -2.14 3.99 13.19
N ARG A 23 -0.90 4.39 12.93
CA ARG A 23 0.12 3.59 12.22
C ARG A 23 0.28 2.18 12.78
N GLU A 24 0.32 2.04 14.10
CA GLU A 24 0.43 0.72 14.74
C GLU A 24 -0.79 -0.16 14.48
N THR A 25 -2.01 0.41 14.57
CA THR A 25 -3.26 -0.31 14.30
C THR A 25 -3.33 -0.76 12.85
N ALA A 26 -3.07 0.15 11.90
CA ALA A 26 -3.05 -0.17 10.48
C ALA A 26 -1.98 -1.21 10.16
N ALA A 27 -0.76 -1.03 10.68
CA ALA A 27 0.32 -1.99 10.49
C ALA A 27 -0.04 -3.39 11.01
N SER A 28 -0.65 -3.48 12.19
CA SER A 28 -1.08 -4.76 12.76
C SER A 28 -2.21 -5.40 11.94
N ALA A 29 -3.11 -4.60 11.37
CA ALA A 29 -4.19 -5.09 10.52
C ALA A 29 -3.66 -5.69 9.19
N PHE A 30 -2.53 -5.18 8.71
CA PHE A 30 -1.93 -5.58 7.43
C PHE A 30 -0.65 -6.41 7.55
N ASP A 31 -0.30 -6.89 8.75
CA ASP A 31 0.91 -7.72 9.00
C ASP A 31 0.87 -9.05 8.23
N ASP A 32 -0.32 -9.58 7.95
CA ASP A 32 -0.53 -10.79 7.14
C ASP A 32 -0.79 -10.47 5.65
N VAL A 33 -0.60 -9.22 5.19
CA VAL A 33 -0.85 -8.81 3.81
C VAL A 33 0.47 -8.62 3.06
N THR A 34 0.64 -9.35 1.96
CA THR A 34 1.77 -9.21 1.03
C THR A 34 1.33 -8.38 -0.17
N LEU A 35 1.99 -7.23 -0.37
CA LEU A 35 1.79 -6.34 -1.49
C LEU A 35 2.66 -6.81 -2.68
N LEU A 36 2.00 -7.23 -3.75
CA LEU A 36 2.64 -7.62 -5.00
C LEU A 36 2.91 -6.35 -5.83
N LEU A 37 4.20 -6.12 -6.10
CA LEU A 37 4.72 -4.97 -6.82
C LEU A 37 5.10 -5.37 -8.26
N ALA A 38 5.42 -4.39 -9.10
CA ALA A 38 5.94 -4.65 -10.45
C ALA A 38 7.33 -5.29 -10.41
N ASP A 39 8.14 -4.91 -9.42
CA ASP A 39 9.46 -5.46 -9.15
C ASP A 39 9.48 -6.04 -7.73
N GLY A 40 9.08 -7.30 -7.61
CA GLY A 40 9.07 -8.04 -6.35
C GLY A 40 7.79 -7.90 -5.52
N GLU A 41 7.93 -8.05 -4.22
CA GLU A 41 6.84 -8.02 -3.25
C GLU A 41 7.33 -7.41 -1.93
N THR A 42 6.42 -6.86 -1.14
CA THR A 42 6.72 -6.35 0.19
C THR A 42 5.56 -6.61 1.14
N ASN A 43 5.83 -6.67 2.45
CA ASN A 43 4.77 -6.80 3.44
C ASN A 43 4.14 -5.42 3.70
N LEU A 44 2.81 -5.32 3.57
CA LEU A 44 2.08 -4.06 3.72
C LEU A 44 2.16 -3.54 5.16
N GLY A 45 1.96 -4.40 6.16
CA GLY A 45 2.08 -4.00 7.56
C GLY A 45 3.46 -3.44 7.90
N THR A 46 4.52 -4.04 7.36
CA THR A 46 5.90 -3.56 7.52
C THR A 46 6.11 -2.20 6.85
N ALA A 47 5.62 -2.02 5.62
CA ALA A 47 5.68 -0.73 4.93
C ALA A 47 4.95 0.37 5.72
N VAL A 48 3.79 0.06 6.30
CA VAL A 48 3.03 0.98 7.15
C VAL A 48 3.80 1.35 8.42
N ARG A 49 4.53 0.42 9.05
CA ARG A 49 5.36 0.73 10.25
C ARG A 49 6.48 1.71 9.97
N ASP A 50 7.00 1.72 8.75
CA ASP A 50 8.11 2.60 8.34
C ASP A 50 7.65 4.03 8.01
N LEU A 51 6.33 4.25 7.89
CA LEU A 51 5.75 5.57 7.62
C LEU A 51 6.10 6.56 8.73
N SER A 52 6.40 7.80 8.34
CA SER A 52 6.61 8.89 9.29
C SER A 52 5.30 9.39 9.92
N THR A 53 4.19 9.22 9.21
CA THR A 53 2.84 9.60 9.65
C THR A 53 2.33 8.65 10.74
N GLU A 54 1.83 9.22 11.84
CA GLU A 54 1.41 8.46 13.03
C GLU A 54 -0.08 8.09 13.01
N GLU A 55 -0.91 8.86 12.30
CA GLU A 55 -2.36 8.67 12.20
C GLU A 55 -2.85 9.05 10.80
N PHE A 56 -3.80 8.29 10.28
CA PHE A 56 -4.39 8.46 8.97
C PHE A 56 -5.88 8.74 9.12
N ASP A 57 -6.38 9.76 8.42
CA ASP A 57 -7.79 10.16 8.45
C ASP A 57 -8.65 9.29 7.51
N SER A 58 -8.04 8.68 6.49
CA SER A 58 -8.75 7.91 5.47
C SER A 58 -7.84 6.88 4.79
N ALA A 59 -8.45 5.91 4.09
CA ALA A 59 -7.73 4.92 3.30
C ALA A 59 -6.88 5.53 2.18
N GLU A 60 -7.34 6.64 1.58
CA GLU A 60 -6.61 7.39 0.56
C GLU A 60 -5.34 8.05 1.12
N ASP A 61 -5.42 8.55 2.36
CA ASP A 61 -4.30 9.19 3.05
C ASP A 61 -3.20 8.16 3.37
N LEU A 62 -3.61 7.00 3.90
CA LEU A 62 -2.71 5.86 4.11
C LEU A 62 -2.11 5.34 2.80
N GLU A 63 -2.91 5.27 1.73
CA GLU A 63 -2.43 4.84 0.41
C GLU A 63 -1.32 5.75 -0.10
N ALA A 64 -1.53 7.08 -0.09
CA ALA A 64 -0.56 8.05 -0.56
C ALA A 64 0.79 7.90 0.16
N GLU A 65 0.74 7.71 1.48
CA GLU A 65 1.91 7.52 2.33
C GLU A 65 2.64 6.20 2.01
N VAL A 66 1.89 5.10 1.83
CA VAL A 66 2.48 3.82 1.39
C VAL A 66 3.16 3.98 0.02
N TYR A 67 2.51 4.60 -0.96
CA TYR A 67 3.10 4.83 -2.28
C TYR A 67 4.36 5.71 -2.22
N SER A 68 4.41 6.67 -1.29
CA SER A 68 5.58 7.53 -1.07
C SER A 68 6.82 6.73 -0.60
N THR A 69 6.61 5.62 0.13
CA THR A 69 7.72 4.74 0.57
C THR A 69 8.19 3.75 -0.49
N LEU A 70 7.36 3.44 -1.48
CA LEU A 70 7.70 2.45 -2.49
C LEU A 70 8.68 3.03 -3.51
N PRO A 71 9.70 2.27 -3.94
CA PRO A 71 10.59 2.71 -4.99
C PRO A 71 9.81 2.90 -6.29
N ARG A 72 10.14 3.93 -7.08
CA ARG A 72 9.43 4.28 -8.33
C ARG A 72 9.35 3.13 -9.34
N ASN A 73 10.32 2.21 -9.34
CA ASN A 73 10.29 1.04 -10.22
C ASN A 73 9.25 -0.02 -9.77
N ALA A 74 8.90 -0.07 -8.48
CA ALA A 74 8.00 -1.05 -7.91
C ALA A 74 6.51 -0.72 -8.11
N VAL A 75 6.17 0.56 -8.25
CA VAL A 75 4.81 1.01 -8.56
C VAL A 75 4.42 0.79 -10.03
N GLY A 76 5.39 0.40 -10.87
CA GLY A 76 5.24 0.27 -12.32
C GLY A 76 5.31 1.63 -13.02
N GLU A 77 5.70 1.62 -14.30
CA GLU A 77 5.63 2.85 -15.12
C GLU A 77 4.15 3.32 -15.16
N PRO A 78 3.86 4.62 -14.92
CA PRO A 78 2.52 5.15 -15.09
C PRO A 78 2.17 5.08 -16.58
N TYR A 79 1.46 4.03 -16.99
CA TYR A 79 0.99 3.82 -18.36
C TYR A 79 2.09 3.90 -19.43
N GLN A 80 2.88 2.83 -19.61
CA GLN A 80 3.20 2.42 -20.98
C GLN A 80 2.08 1.52 -21.48
N SER A 81 0.99 2.13 -21.92
CA SER A 81 0.17 1.55 -22.99
C SER A 81 0.29 2.48 -24.19
N GLU A 82 1.33 2.18 -24.97
CA GLU A 82 1.29 1.98 -26.42
C GLU A 82 0.03 2.50 -27.14
N GLY A 83 0.22 3.45 -28.07
CA GLY A 83 -0.82 3.85 -29.01
C GLY A 83 -0.50 5.10 -29.84
N GLU A 84 0.69 5.20 -30.42
CA GLU A 84 0.83 5.93 -31.68
C GLU A 84 0.02 5.17 -32.76
N GLY A 85 -0.93 5.84 -33.41
CA GLY A 85 -1.77 5.29 -34.48
C GLY A 85 -2.86 6.24 -34.92
#